data_AF-A0A2A5M9X3-F1
#
_entry.id   AF-A0A2A5M9X3-F1
#
_cell.length_a   1.000
_cell.length_b   1.000
_cell.length_c   1.000
_cell.angle_alpha   90.00
_cell.angle_beta   90.00
_cell.angle_gamma   90.00
#
_symmetry.space_group_name_H-M   'P 1'
#
loop_
_entity.id
_entity.type
_entity.pdbx_description
1 polymer ?
#
loop_
_entity_poly.entity_id
_entity_poly.type
_entity_poly.pdbx_seq_one_letter_code
_entity_poly.pdbx_strand_id
1 'polypeptide(L)' 'MKLLSWNVNGLRAICDKNALDWIAQEKIDFIGFQEIKAHEDKFPKKIYEYPFKHM' A
#
# COMPACT_ATOMS: atom_id res chain seq x y z
N MET A 1 -6.83 8.31 -15.67
CA MET A 1 -6.92 8.42 -14.21
C MET A 1 -7.42 7.09 -13.65
N LYS A 2 -6.58 6.39 -12.87
CA LYS A 2 -6.82 5.06 -12.29
C LYS A 2 -6.69 5.16 -10.78
N LEU A 3 -7.76 4.79 -10.09
CA LEU A 3 -7.85 4.74 -8.62
C LEU A 3 -7.97 3.28 -8.20
N LEU A 4 -7.14 2.87 -7.23
CA LEU A 4 -7.28 1.58 -6.54
C LEU A 4 -7.76 1.84 -5.12
N SER A 5 -8.88 1.22 -4.75
CA SER A 5 -9.33 1.15 -3.36
C SER A 5 -9.34 -0.31 -2.93
N TRP A 6 -8.57 -0.64 -1.90
CA TRP A 6 -8.39 -2.03 -1.48
C TRP A 6 -8.51 -2.17 0.03
N ASN A 7 -9.50 -2.96 0.46
CA ASN A 7 -9.54 -3.49 1.81
C ASN A 7 -8.53 -4.63 1.94
N VAL A 8 -7.50 -4.40 2.75
CA VAL A 8 -6.35 -5.31 2.87
C VAL A 8 -6.44 -6.22 4.08
N ASN A 9 -7.44 -6.03 4.95
CA ASN A 9 -7.63 -6.81 6.17
C ASN A 9 -6.33 -6.92 7.02
N GLY A 10 -5.53 -5.86 7.05
CA GLY A 10 -4.24 -5.76 7.71
C GLY A 10 -3.11 -5.41 6.74
N LEU A 11 -2.37 -4.35 7.02
CA LEU A 11 -1.28 -3.85 6.18
C LEU A 11 -0.17 -4.90 6.01
N ARG A 12 0.07 -5.73 7.03
CA ARG A 12 1.02 -6.84 6.96
C ARG A 12 0.68 -7.86 5.87
N ALA A 13 -0.61 -8.04 5.54
CA ALA A 13 -1.04 -8.96 4.51
C ALA A 13 -0.59 -8.53 3.10
N ILE A 14 -0.41 -7.21 2.89
CA ILE A 14 0.03 -6.65 1.60
C ILE A 14 1.47 -6.17 1.61
N CYS A 15 2.19 -6.24 2.74
CA CYS A 15 3.61 -5.91 2.80
C CYS A 15 4.53 -7.05 2.35
N ASP A 16 3.97 -8.09 1.72
CA ASP A 16 4.78 -9.00 0.92
C ASP A 16 5.30 -8.27 -0.34
N LYS A 17 6.39 -8.81 -0.92
CA LYS A 17 6.98 -8.19 -2.11
C LYS A 17 6.02 -8.23 -3.30
N ASN A 18 5.21 -9.28 -3.41
CA ASN A 18 4.42 -9.54 -4.61
C ASN A 18 3.29 -8.52 -4.81
N ALA A 19 2.57 -8.15 -3.74
CA ALA A 19 1.46 -7.21 -3.82
C ALA A 19 1.94 -5.78 -4.12
N LEU A 20 2.99 -5.32 -3.44
CA LEU A 20 3.55 -3.98 -3.68
C LEU A 20 4.27 -3.89 -5.03
N ASP A 21 4.96 -4.93 -5.46
CA ASP A 21 5.62 -4.96 -6.78
C ASP A 21 4.59 -4.97 -7.92
N TRP A 22 3.47 -5.69 -7.75
CA TRP A 22 2.35 -5.63 -8.70
C TRP A 22 1.77 -4.22 -8.79
N ILE A 23 1.50 -3.59 -7.64
CA ILE A 23 1.03 -2.19 -7.58
C ILE A 23 2.02 -1.25 -8.29
N ALA A 24 3.32 -1.43 -8.09
CA ALA A 24 4.36 -0.59 -8.69
C ALA A 24 4.49 -0.74 -10.21
N GLN A 25 4.12 -1.90 -10.75
CA GLN A 25 4.07 -2.14 -12.21
C GLN A 25 2.83 -1.53 -12.87
N GLU A 26 1.77 -1.31 -12.10
CA GLU A 26 0.54 -0.71 -12.58
C GLU A 26 0.61 0.83 -12.60
N LYS A 27 0.09 1.44 -13.66
CA LYS A 27 -0.02 2.92 -13.77
C LYS A 27 -1.21 3.45 -12.96
N ILE A 28 -1.16 3.29 -11.64
CA ILE A 28 -2.19 3.77 -10.72
C ILE A 28 -1.86 5.20 -10.29
N ASP A 29 -2.84 6.10 -10.40
CA ASP A 29 -2.66 7.51 -10.00
C ASP A 29 -2.87 7.69 -8.49
N PHE A 30 -3.82 6.95 -7.90
CA PHE A 30 -4.16 7.01 -6.48
C PHE A 30 -4.46 5.63 -5.89
N ILE A 31 -4.01 5.39 -4.65
CA ILE A 31 -4.26 4.14 -3.92
C ILE A 31 -4.76 4.46 -2.52
N GLY A 32 -5.86 3.83 -2.13
CA GLY A 32 -6.39 3.87 -0.78
C GLY A 32 -6.46 2.47 -0.18
N PHE A 33 -5.92 2.31 1.03
CA PHE A 33 -6.01 1.06 1.79
C PHE A 33 -7.03 1.18 2.93
N GLN A 34 -7.88 0.17 3.10
CA GLN A 34 -8.82 0.06 4.22
C GLN A 34 -8.52 -1.14 5.11
N GLU A 35 -8.99 -1.09 6.35
CA GLU A 35 -8.73 -2.11 7.38
C GLU A 35 -7.23 -2.41 7.56
N ILE A 36 -6.38 -1.38 7.58
CA ILE A 36 -4.93 -1.55 7.69
C ILE A 36 -4.48 -2.23 9.01
N LYS A 37 -5.32 -2.23 10.06
CA LYS A 37 -5.08 -2.90 11.36
C LYS A 37 -3.64 -2.72 11.88
N ALA A 38 -3.08 -1.51 11.70
CA ALA A 38 -1.73 -1.15 12.07
C ALA A 38 -1.75 0.20 12.79
N HIS A 39 -1.02 0.30 13.90
CA HIS A 39 -0.64 1.58 14.48
C HIS A 39 0.58 2.15 13.74
N GLU A 40 0.74 3.48 13.72
CA GLU A 40 1.87 4.18 13.10
C GLU A 40 3.24 3.62 13.52
N ASP A 41 3.43 3.24 14.79
CA ASP A 41 4.67 2.66 15.29
C ASP A 41 4.95 1.25 14.74
N LYS A 42 3.91 0.57 14.23
CA LYS A 42 3.96 -0.76 13.61
C LYS A 42 3.87 -0.71 12.09
N PHE A 43 3.85 0.47 11.47
CA PHE A 43 3.83 0.60 10.01
C PHE A 43 5.10 0.00 9.41
N PRO A 44 5.00 -0.91 8.43
CA PRO A 44 6.16 -1.46 7.76
C PRO A 44 6.91 -0.36 7.01
N LYS A 45 8.11 -0.02 7.49
CA LYS A 45 8.90 1.11 6.96
C LYS A 45 9.09 1.10 5.44
N LYS A 46 9.12 -0.11 4.86
CA LYS A 46 9.20 -0.33 3.41
C LYS A 46 8.12 0.38 2.61
N ILE A 47 6.92 0.58 3.17
CA ILE A 47 5.87 1.27 2.41
C ILE A 47 6.28 2.70 2.04
N TYR A 48 7.02 3.37 2.93
CA TYR A 48 7.57 4.72 2.72
C TYR A 48 8.77 4.75 1.75
N GLU A 49 9.32 3.60 1.38
CA GLU A 49 10.42 3.51 0.39
C GLU A 49 9.89 3.53 -1.06
N TYR A 50 8.58 3.29 -1.26
CA TYR A 50 7.97 3.35 -2.58
C TYR A 50 7.66 4.80 -2.99
N PRO A 51 7.66 5.13 -4.30
CA PRO A 51 7.54 6.48 -4.84
C PRO A 51 6.10 7.03 -4.78
N PHE A 52 5.39 6.81 -3.67
CA PHE A 52 4.06 7.36 -3.46
C PHE A 52 4.18 8.81 -2.99
N LYS A 53 3.69 9.74 -3.83
CA LYS A 53 3.92 11.19 -3.68
C LYS A 53 3.23 11.82 -2.46
N HIS A 54 2.17 11.18 -1.96
CA HIS A 54 1.39 11.61 -0.81
C HIS A 54 0.96 10.35 -0.05
N MET A 55 1.42 10.22 1.19
CA MET A 55 1.12 9.10 2.09
C MET A 55 0.68 9.66 3.44
#